data_AF-A0A8T7GWL0-F1
#
_entry.id   AF-A0A8T7GWL0-F1
#
_cell.length_a   1.000
_cell.length_b   1.000
_cell.length_c   1.000
_cell.angle_alpha   90.00
_cell.angle_beta   90.00
_cell.angle_gamma   90.00
#
_symmetry.space_group_name_H-M   'P 1'
#
loop_
_entity.id
_entity.type
_entity.pdbx_description
1 polymer ?
#
loop_
_entity_poly.entity_id
_entity_poly.type
_entity_poly.pdbx_seq_one_letter_code
_entity_poly.pdbx_strand_id
1 'polypeptide(L)'
;MSYSILRELVEVLSLSLGGARVLNLAGVPIEGEARYVNDVASADIVLCRARDLVEGELLSEVARDLGRFSIAIVVDAGRRLYLEPELAKDLEGWGLGVSYILSDELPALVYRRGYDKRFVSRAISVWRESIKEGPMPISVNAARALYAIAKLVASRRGGCIVEVGAGLGFSTIFLAHACAECGAQLISIEASRERAARASEAIESLGLGRCAEVVVGDGKSADLRGRQVTMVFVDGRKREYADYLRNLSRFLAPRALVLAHNTLSHSHDVSRYLRIVYSYPYRSTTVALDPAGLTVSVKMV
;
A
#
# COMPACT_ATOMS: atom_id res chain seq x y z
N MET A 1 16.61 17.73 10.34
CA MET A 1 15.94 16.90 11.36
C MET A 1 14.85 16.02 10.72
N SER A 2 15.13 15.40 9.56
CA SER A 2 14.14 14.69 8.71
C SER A 2 14.51 13.21 8.46
N TYR A 3 15.59 12.73 9.09
CA TYR A 3 16.29 11.50 8.71
C TYR A 3 15.81 10.20 9.39
N SER A 4 14.80 10.22 10.28
CA SER A 4 14.43 9.02 11.06
C SER A 4 13.24 8.23 10.53
N ILE A 5 12.24 8.87 9.91
CA ILE A 5 10.99 8.19 9.57
C ILE A 5 11.07 7.36 8.28
N LEU A 6 11.88 7.78 7.31
CA LEU A 6 12.11 7.01 6.07
C LEU A 6 13.01 5.82 6.35
N ARG A 7 13.99 5.95 7.25
CA ARG A 7 14.68 4.80 7.86
C ARG A 7 13.68 3.91 8.58
N GLU A 8 12.67 4.43 9.29
CA GLU A 8 11.65 3.59 9.92
C GLU A 8 10.65 2.97 8.96
N LEU A 9 10.34 3.61 7.84
CA LEU A 9 9.53 3.07 6.78
C LEU A 9 10.32 1.98 6.06
N VAL A 10 11.59 2.24 5.72
CA VAL A 10 12.52 1.22 5.24
C VAL A 10 12.75 0.16 6.28
N GLU A 11 12.84 0.44 7.58
CA GLU A 11 12.97 -0.57 8.61
C GLU A 11 11.68 -1.33 8.74
N VAL A 12 10.48 -0.72 8.66
CA VAL A 12 9.23 -1.48 8.69
C VAL A 12 9.06 -2.30 7.41
N LEU A 13 9.50 -1.78 6.26
CA LEU A 13 9.53 -2.48 4.97
C LEU A 13 10.62 -3.58 4.96
N SER A 14 11.80 -3.35 5.55
CA SER A 14 12.96 -4.26 5.67
C SER A 14 12.72 -5.33 6.74
N LEU A 15 12.23 -4.92 7.90
CA LEU A 15 11.56 -5.74 8.91
C LEU A 15 10.22 -6.30 8.40
N SER A 16 9.87 -6.18 7.12
CA SER A 16 8.80 -6.95 6.47
C SER A 16 9.26 -7.82 5.29
N LEU A 17 10.57 -7.90 4.99
CA LEU A 17 11.13 -8.74 3.91
C LEU A 17 11.49 -10.18 4.33
N GLY A 18 10.87 -10.71 5.39
CA GLY A 18 11.23 -12.03 5.93
C GLY A 18 11.06 -13.14 4.88
N GLY A 19 12.16 -13.75 4.44
CA GLY A 19 12.18 -14.81 3.43
C GLY A 19 12.06 -14.36 1.97
N ALA A 20 11.79 -13.08 1.70
CA ALA A 20 11.73 -12.55 0.34
C ALA A 20 13.10 -12.65 -0.33
N ARG A 21 13.12 -13.01 -1.62
CA ARG A 21 14.34 -13.00 -2.42
C ARG A 21 14.61 -11.59 -2.89
N VAL A 22 15.66 -10.97 -2.37
CA VAL A 22 15.98 -9.57 -2.64
C VAL A 22 17.27 -9.45 -3.43
N LEU A 23 17.18 -8.81 -4.60
CA LEU A 23 18.35 -8.32 -5.32
C LEU A 23 18.65 -6.90 -4.84
N ASN A 24 19.74 -6.72 -4.08
CA ASN A 24 20.12 -5.43 -3.51
C ASN A 24 21.28 -4.79 -4.29
N LEU A 25 20.94 -3.98 -5.28
CA LEU A 25 21.87 -3.20 -6.10
C LEU A 25 22.15 -1.81 -5.49
N ALA A 26 21.28 -1.34 -4.58
CA ALA A 26 21.42 -0.04 -3.92
C ALA A 26 22.52 -0.01 -2.85
N GLY A 27 22.97 -1.18 -2.37
CA GLY A 27 23.97 -1.29 -1.30
C GLY A 27 23.45 -0.85 0.07
N VAL A 28 22.13 -0.77 0.24
CA VAL A 28 21.49 -0.39 1.51
C VAL A 28 21.30 -1.65 2.34
N PRO A 29 21.89 -1.77 3.54
CA PRO A 29 21.71 -2.96 4.36
C PRO A 29 20.22 -3.10 4.75
N ILE A 30 19.66 -4.27 4.44
CA ILE A 30 18.29 -4.64 4.80
C ILE A 30 18.36 -5.45 6.10
N GLU A 31 17.76 -4.94 7.17
CA GLU A 31 17.69 -5.66 8.44
C GLU A 31 16.61 -6.75 8.40
N GLY A 32 16.96 -8.00 8.73
CA GLY A 32 16.02 -9.13 8.87
C GLY A 32 16.42 -10.39 8.08
N GLU A 33 15.48 -11.32 7.93
CA GLU A 33 15.67 -12.63 7.26
C GLU A 33 15.50 -12.57 5.72
N ALA A 34 15.85 -11.47 5.08
CA ALA A 34 15.81 -11.39 3.62
C ALA A 34 16.82 -12.36 3.00
N ARG A 35 16.43 -13.09 1.95
CA ARG A 35 17.35 -13.96 1.21
C ARG A 35 17.93 -13.14 0.06
N TYR A 36 19.21 -12.82 0.13
CA TYR A 36 19.88 -12.15 -0.96
C TYR A 36 19.96 -13.08 -2.17
N VAL A 37 19.56 -12.57 -3.33
CA VAL A 37 19.76 -13.21 -4.62
C VAL A 37 20.61 -12.33 -5.51
N ASN A 38 21.20 -12.93 -6.55
CA ASN A 38 22.20 -12.28 -7.39
C ASN A 38 21.67 -11.94 -8.79
N ASP A 39 20.41 -12.25 -9.09
CA ASP A 39 19.79 -12.04 -10.39
C ASP A 39 18.33 -11.58 -10.26
N VAL A 40 17.83 -10.90 -11.29
CA VAL A 40 16.47 -10.34 -11.31
C VAL A 40 15.41 -11.44 -11.39
N ALA A 41 15.67 -12.55 -12.08
CA ALA A 41 14.70 -13.61 -12.32
C ALA A 41 14.31 -14.34 -11.03
N SER A 42 15.28 -14.53 -10.13
CA SER A 42 15.09 -15.14 -8.82
C SER A 42 14.64 -14.14 -7.75
N ALA A 43 14.60 -12.84 -8.05
CA ALA A 43 14.17 -11.81 -7.11
C ALA A 43 12.64 -11.69 -7.03
N ASP A 44 12.13 -11.54 -5.81
CA ASP A 44 10.78 -11.05 -5.54
C ASP A 44 10.78 -9.51 -5.46
N ILE A 45 11.93 -8.94 -5.06
CA ILE A 45 12.16 -7.51 -4.87
C ILE A 45 13.52 -7.13 -5.45
N VAL A 46 13.54 -6.09 -6.28
CA VAL A 46 14.79 -5.44 -6.71
C VAL A 46 14.88 -4.08 -6.02
N LEU A 47 15.95 -3.88 -5.26
CA LEU A 47 16.30 -2.62 -4.61
C LEU A 47 17.47 -1.99 -5.36
N CYS A 48 17.22 -0.91 -6.09
CA CYS A 48 18.24 -0.23 -6.89
C CYS A 48 18.05 1.29 -6.82
N ARG A 49 19.10 2.07 -7.11
CA ARG A 49 18.89 3.52 -7.22
C ARG A 49 18.02 3.80 -8.44
N ALA A 50 17.19 4.85 -8.38
CA ALA A 50 16.32 5.20 -9.49
C ALA A 50 17.09 5.41 -10.82
N ARG A 51 18.31 5.99 -10.76
CA ARG A 51 19.17 6.14 -11.94
C ARG A 51 19.62 4.80 -12.53
N ASP A 52 19.86 3.79 -11.68
CA ASP A 52 20.37 2.50 -12.12
C ASP A 52 19.27 1.70 -12.85
N LEU A 53 17.99 2.08 -12.71
CA LEU A 53 16.90 1.57 -13.56
C LEU A 53 17.01 2.10 -14.98
N VAL A 54 17.25 3.40 -15.18
CA VAL A 54 17.31 4.00 -16.52
C VAL A 54 18.65 3.85 -17.21
N GLU A 55 19.74 3.77 -16.44
CA GLU A 55 21.08 3.61 -16.96
C GLU A 55 21.44 2.12 -17.05
N GLY A 56 21.47 1.58 -18.27
CA GLY A 56 21.97 0.22 -18.57
C GLY A 56 20.90 -0.82 -18.90
N GLU A 57 21.21 -2.10 -18.68
CA GLU A 57 20.32 -3.22 -19.03
C GLU A 57 19.30 -3.58 -17.93
N LEU A 58 19.40 -3.00 -16.73
CA LEU A 58 18.59 -3.39 -15.58
C LEU A 58 17.08 -3.23 -15.82
N LEU A 59 16.62 -2.13 -16.44
CA LEU A 59 15.21 -1.99 -16.79
C LEU A 59 14.76 -3.04 -17.81
N SER A 60 15.63 -3.40 -18.76
CA SER A 60 15.33 -4.45 -19.73
C SER A 60 15.27 -5.83 -19.07
N GLU A 61 16.15 -6.12 -18.11
CA GLU A 61 16.12 -7.35 -17.30
C GLU A 61 14.88 -7.41 -16.40
N VAL A 62 14.56 -6.32 -15.69
CA VAL A 62 13.34 -6.18 -14.89
C VAL A 62 12.09 -6.40 -15.75
N ALA A 63 12.01 -5.73 -16.89
CA ALA A 63 10.86 -5.86 -17.80
C ALA A 63 10.73 -7.27 -18.39
N ARG A 64 11.85 -7.97 -18.62
CA ARG A 64 11.90 -9.34 -19.13
C ARG A 64 11.56 -10.38 -18.07
N ASP A 65 12.22 -10.31 -16.92
CA ASP A 65 12.28 -11.41 -15.94
C ASP A 65 11.29 -11.25 -14.78
N LEU A 66 10.98 -10.02 -14.38
CA LEU A 66 9.81 -9.75 -13.54
C LEU A 66 8.54 -9.67 -14.40
N GLY A 67 8.70 -9.30 -15.68
CA GLY A 67 7.67 -9.30 -16.71
C GLY A 67 6.94 -7.96 -16.84
N ARG A 68 6.29 -7.74 -18.00
CA ARG A 68 5.49 -6.55 -18.38
C ARG A 68 4.24 -6.30 -17.52
N PHE A 69 4.13 -7.00 -16.39
CA PHE A 69 3.04 -6.90 -15.42
C PHE A 69 3.59 -6.68 -14.00
N SER A 70 4.79 -6.11 -13.87
CA SER A 70 5.39 -5.74 -12.59
C SER A 70 5.00 -4.30 -12.20
N ILE A 71 5.12 -3.96 -10.91
CA ILE A 71 4.94 -2.59 -10.44
C ILE A 71 6.26 -2.08 -9.91
N ALA A 72 6.70 -0.96 -10.46
CA ALA A 72 7.82 -0.19 -9.93
C ALA A 72 7.26 0.87 -9.01
N ILE A 73 7.58 0.78 -7.71
CA ILE A 73 7.48 1.92 -6.82
C ILE A 73 8.77 2.72 -6.94
N VAL A 74 8.68 3.89 -7.56
CA VAL A 74 9.79 4.84 -7.61
C VAL A 74 9.67 5.74 -6.38
N VAL A 75 10.60 5.59 -5.45
CA VAL A 75 10.56 6.26 -4.14
C VAL A 75 11.33 7.59 -4.15
N ASP A 76 12.06 7.92 -5.22
CA ASP A 76 12.79 9.20 -5.36
C ASP A 76 12.12 10.12 -6.40
N ALA A 77 10.89 10.56 -6.10
CA ALA A 77 10.11 11.40 -7.02
C ALA A 77 10.24 12.91 -6.78
N GLY A 78 10.78 13.33 -5.63
CA GLY A 78 10.70 14.73 -5.16
C GLY A 78 11.56 15.70 -5.96
N ARG A 79 12.79 15.29 -6.30
CA ARG A 79 13.71 16.13 -7.07
C ARG A 79 13.98 15.62 -8.48
N ARG A 80 13.91 14.31 -8.75
CA ARG A 80 14.43 13.75 -10.01
C ARG A 80 13.42 13.37 -11.08
N LEU A 81 12.18 12.99 -10.75
CA LEU A 81 11.15 12.76 -11.78
C LEU A 81 10.75 14.05 -12.53
N TYR A 82 10.92 15.21 -11.89
CA TYR A 82 10.84 16.50 -12.56
C TYR A 82 12.08 16.82 -13.43
N LEU A 83 13.23 16.21 -13.15
CA LEU A 83 14.48 16.39 -13.90
C LEU A 83 14.64 15.37 -15.05
N GLU A 84 13.94 14.22 -14.97
CA GLU A 84 13.99 13.13 -15.95
C GLU A 84 12.57 12.68 -16.38
N PRO A 85 11.81 13.52 -17.11
CA PRO A 85 10.43 13.23 -17.50
C PRO A 85 10.28 12.01 -18.43
N GLU A 86 11.37 11.57 -19.07
CA GLU A 86 11.38 10.38 -19.92
C GLU A 86 11.35 9.07 -19.10
N LEU A 87 11.87 9.06 -17.86
CA LEU A 87 11.82 7.89 -16.97
C LEU A 87 10.40 7.37 -16.77
N ALA A 88 9.44 8.26 -16.53
CA ALA A 88 8.04 7.89 -16.36
C ALA A 88 7.46 7.24 -17.63
N LYS A 89 7.75 7.84 -18.79
CA LYS A 89 7.29 7.34 -20.09
C LYS A 89 7.94 6.01 -20.44
N ASP A 90 9.22 5.85 -20.16
CA ASP A 90 9.95 4.61 -20.40
C ASP A 90 9.36 3.50 -19.55
N LEU A 91 9.28 3.68 -18.22
CA LEU A 91 8.72 2.68 -17.32
C LEU A 91 7.29 2.26 -17.73
N GLU A 92 6.43 3.23 -18.06
CA GLU A 92 5.06 2.96 -18.53
C GLU A 92 5.04 2.30 -19.92
N GLY A 93 5.93 2.71 -20.84
CA GLY A 93 6.10 2.15 -22.18
C GLY A 93 6.53 0.68 -22.18
N TRP A 94 7.30 0.28 -21.16
CA TRP A 94 7.68 -1.12 -20.90
C TRP A 94 6.57 -1.93 -20.20
N GLY A 95 5.42 -1.30 -19.89
CA GLY A 95 4.24 -1.94 -19.30
C GLY A 95 4.26 -2.02 -17.78
N LEU A 96 5.23 -1.39 -17.11
CA LEU A 96 5.28 -1.36 -15.65
C LEU A 96 4.15 -0.49 -15.11
N GLY A 97 3.44 -0.98 -14.09
CA GLY A 97 2.65 -0.07 -13.27
C GLY A 97 3.62 0.79 -12.48
N VAL A 98 3.61 2.10 -12.67
CA VAL A 98 4.45 2.97 -11.85
C VAL A 98 3.62 3.53 -10.70
N SER A 99 4.23 3.53 -9.52
CA SER A 99 3.72 4.27 -8.39
C SER A 99 4.82 5.14 -7.79
N TYR A 100 4.50 6.40 -7.56
CA TYR A 100 5.47 7.39 -7.12
C TYR A 100 5.25 7.68 -5.65
N ILE A 101 6.28 7.42 -4.84
CA ILE A 101 6.36 7.91 -3.46
C ILE A 101 7.38 9.04 -3.47
N LEU A 102 6.97 10.23 -3.07
CA LEU A 102 7.89 11.37 -2.97
C LEU A 102 8.75 11.21 -1.71
N SER A 103 10.02 10.82 -1.88
CA SER A 103 11.06 10.87 -0.86
C SER A 103 12.36 11.41 -1.49
N ASP A 104 13.18 12.12 -0.74
CA ASP A 104 14.49 12.63 -1.20
C ASP A 104 15.63 11.62 -0.97
N GLU A 105 15.35 10.42 -0.44
CA GLU A 105 16.39 9.58 0.18
C GLU A 105 16.31 8.07 -0.13
N LEU A 106 15.31 7.60 -0.88
CA LEU A 106 15.06 6.15 -1.04
C LEU A 106 15.33 5.62 -2.46
N PRO A 107 15.98 4.44 -2.58
CA PRO A 107 16.09 3.72 -3.85
C PRO A 107 14.70 3.32 -4.40
N ALA A 108 14.62 3.10 -5.70
CA ALA A 108 13.44 2.54 -6.33
C ALA A 108 13.24 1.08 -5.88
N LEU A 109 11.98 0.70 -5.67
CA LEU A 109 11.56 -0.63 -5.28
C LEU A 109 10.74 -1.23 -6.42
N VAL A 110 11.21 -2.30 -7.03
CA VAL A 110 10.42 -3.03 -8.04
C VAL A 110 9.96 -4.35 -7.45
N TYR A 111 8.66 -4.61 -7.54
CA TYR A 111 8.09 -5.91 -7.16
C TYR A 111 7.24 -6.50 -8.28
N ARG A 112 7.23 -7.83 -8.34
CA ARG A 112 6.34 -8.57 -9.25
C ARG A 112 4.89 -8.39 -8.77
N ARG A 113 4.04 -7.81 -9.62
CA ARG A 113 2.60 -7.74 -9.38
C ARG A 113 1.98 -9.08 -9.75
N GLY A 114 1.03 -9.56 -8.94
CA GLY A 114 0.38 -10.86 -9.16
C GLY A 114 -0.99 -10.78 -9.83
N TYR A 115 -1.47 -9.59 -10.17
CA TYR A 115 -2.79 -9.41 -10.80
C TYR A 115 -2.73 -9.22 -12.32
N ASP A 116 -3.72 -9.79 -13.01
CA ASP A 116 -3.77 -9.94 -14.47
C ASP A 116 -4.66 -8.88 -15.18
N LYS A 117 -4.98 -9.11 -16.46
CA LYS A 117 -5.88 -8.24 -17.23
C LYS A 117 -7.30 -8.23 -16.68
N ARG A 118 -7.81 -9.36 -16.18
CA ARG A 118 -9.15 -9.47 -15.59
C ARG A 118 -9.26 -8.56 -14.37
N PHE A 119 -8.25 -8.56 -13.50
CA PHE A 119 -8.19 -7.64 -12.38
C PHE A 119 -8.24 -6.17 -12.83
N VAL A 120 -7.38 -5.80 -13.80
CA VAL A 120 -7.32 -4.41 -14.29
C VAL A 120 -8.65 -3.96 -14.88
N SER A 121 -9.29 -4.80 -15.70
CA SER A 121 -10.61 -4.51 -16.26
C SER A 121 -11.66 -4.31 -15.17
N ARG A 122 -11.65 -5.15 -14.13
CA ARG A 122 -12.59 -4.99 -13.01
C ARG A 122 -12.31 -3.73 -12.19
N ALA A 123 -11.04 -3.44 -11.90
CA ALA A 123 -10.63 -2.24 -11.19
C ALA A 123 -11.09 -0.96 -11.91
N ILE A 124 -10.97 -0.90 -13.24
CA ILE A 124 -11.48 0.22 -14.04
C ILE A 124 -13.01 0.35 -13.93
N SER A 125 -13.74 -0.77 -13.94
CA SER A 125 -15.20 -0.78 -13.78
C SER A 125 -15.60 -0.20 -12.43
N VAL A 126 -15.04 -0.75 -11.34
CA VAL A 126 -15.33 -0.32 -9.96
C VAL A 126 -14.97 1.15 -9.77
N TRP A 127 -13.83 1.60 -10.31
CA TRP A 127 -13.41 3.00 -10.26
C TRP A 127 -14.42 3.93 -10.97
N ARG A 128 -14.87 3.56 -12.17
CA ARG A 128 -15.86 4.34 -12.94
C ARG A 128 -17.22 4.39 -12.24
N GLU A 129 -17.67 3.26 -11.70
CA GLU A 129 -18.91 3.17 -10.90
C GLU A 129 -18.82 4.08 -9.68
N SER A 130 -17.68 4.05 -8.96
CA SER A 130 -17.45 4.85 -7.76
C SER A 130 -17.54 6.36 -8.04
N ILE A 131 -16.98 6.82 -9.18
CA ILE A 131 -17.09 8.21 -9.61
C ILE A 131 -18.53 8.61 -9.92
N LYS A 132 -19.29 7.72 -10.57
CA LYS A 132 -20.69 8.00 -10.94
C LYS A 132 -21.62 8.03 -9.73
N GLU A 133 -21.42 7.12 -8.78
CA GLU A 133 -22.35 6.86 -7.67
C GLU A 133 -21.95 7.57 -6.36
N GLY A 134 -20.72 8.08 -6.27
CA GLY A 134 -20.37 9.09 -5.26
C GLY A 134 -19.57 8.69 -4.02
N PRO A 135 -19.11 7.46 -3.76
CA PRO A 135 -17.89 7.32 -2.98
C PRO A 135 -16.69 7.55 -3.92
N MET A 136 -16.06 8.72 -3.85
CA MET A 136 -14.88 8.99 -4.67
C MET A 136 -13.78 7.96 -4.38
N PRO A 137 -13.32 7.18 -5.37
CA PRO A 137 -12.27 6.20 -5.14
C PRO A 137 -10.92 6.91 -4.96
N ILE A 138 -9.99 6.26 -4.26
CA ILE A 138 -8.58 6.69 -4.25
C ILE A 138 -8.00 6.71 -5.68
N SER A 139 -6.90 7.43 -5.87
CA SER A 139 -6.19 7.41 -7.15
C SER A 139 -5.63 6.01 -7.46
N VAL A 140 -5.42 5.73 -8.74
CA VAL A 140 -4.75 4.49 -9.16
C VAL A 140 -3.33 4.41 -8.58
N ASN A 141 -2.64 5.54 -8.44
CA ASN A 141 -1.32 5.59 -7.80
C ASN A 141 -1.40 5.15 -6.34
N ALA A 142 -2.34 5.71 -5.57
CA ALA A 142 -2.57 5.33 -4.19
C ALA A 142 -2.94 3.84 -4.06
N ALA A 143 -3.78 3.32 -4.94
CA ALA A 143 -4.17 1.90 -4.93
C ALA A 143 -2.98 0.96 -5.17
N ARG A 144 -2.08 1.30 -6.10
CA ARG A 144 -0.84 0.54 -6.35
C ARG A 144 0.12 0.60 -5.16
N ALA A 145 0.28 1.76 -4.54
CA ALA A 145 1.08 1.92 -3.33
C ALA A 145 0.51 1.08 -2.17
N LEU A 146 -0.82 1.11 -1.97
CA LEU A 146 -1.49 0.29 -0.94
C LEU A 146 -1.30 -1.21 -1.18
N TYR A 147 -1.45 -1.68 -2.42
CA TYR A 147 -1.17 -3.07 -2.78
C TYR A 147 0.25 -3.48 -2.40
N ALA A 148 1.24 -2.66 -2.71
CA ALA A 148 2.63 -2.93 -2.37
C ALA A 148 2.86 -3.02 -0.87
N ILE A 149 2.40 -2.01 -0.13
CA ILE A 149 2.58 -1.91 1.31
C ILE A 149 1.89 -3.10 1.99
N ALA A 150 0.66 -3.42 1.57
CA ALA A 150 -0.09 -4.57 2.05
C ALA A 150 0.65 -5.88 1.79
N LYS A 151 1.15 -6.09 0.57
CA LYS A 151 1.90 -7.30 0.20
C LYS A 151 3.15 -7.48 1.07
N LEU A 152 3.91 -6.40 1.30
CA LEU A 152 5.11 -6.43 2.14
C LEU A 152 4.75 -6.78 3.59
N VAL A 153 3.75 -6.11 4.18
CA VAL A 153 3.33 -6.38 5.56
C VAL A 153 2.78 -7.79 5.73
N ALA A 154 1.89 -8.22 4.82
CA ALA A 154 1.23 -9.51 4.85
C ALA A 154 2.23 -10.67 4.71
N SER A 155 3.20 -10.55 3.80
CA SER A 155 4.18 -11.62 3.52
C SER A 155 4.97 -12.06 4.75
N ARG A 156 5.27 -11.15 5.69
CA ARG A 156 6.08 -11.50 6.88
C ARG A 156 5.27 -11.86 8.10
N ARG A 157 4.21 -11.11 8.38
CA ARG A 157 3.49 -11.24 9.65
C ARG A 157 2.27 -12.13 9.53
N GLY A 158 1.82 -12.43 8.30
CA GLY A 158 0.49 -12.94 8.07
C GLY A 158 -0.54 -12.05 8.77
N GLY A 159 -1.59 -12.67 9.26
CA GLY A 159 -2.59 -11.98 10.08
C GLY A 159 -3.63 -11.23 9.24
N CYS A 160 -4.15 -10.17 9.83
CA CYS A 160 -5.32 -9.46 9.32
C CYS A 160 -4.97 -8.03 8.91
N ILE A 161 -5.28 -7.68 7.67
CA ILE A 161 -5.40 -6.30 7.23
C ILE A 161 -6.84 -5.85 7.46
N VAL A 162 -7.02 -4.62 7.93
CA VAL A 162 -8.34 -4.03 8.16
C VAL A 162 -8.49 -2.76 7.34
N GLU A 163 -9.61 -2.62 6.65
CA GLU A 163 -9.99 -1.39 5.95
C GLU A 163 -11.22 -0.78 6.63
N VAL A 164 -11.23 0.55 6.79
CA VAL A 164 -12.41 1.32 7.20
C VAL A 164 -12.81 2.26 6.07
N GLY A 165 -13.98 2.00 5.48
CA GLY A 165 -14.50 2.69 4.31
C GLY A 165 -14.16 1.92 3.03
N ALA A 166 -15.00 0.95 2.67
CA ALA A 166 -14.82 0.18 1.43
C ALA A 166 -15.23 0.99 0.19
N GLY A 167 -16.18 1.92 0.33
CA GLY A 167 -16.82 2.53 -0.83
C GLY A 167 -17.47 1.45 -1.70
N LEU A 168 -17.25 1.48 -3.02
CA LEU A 168 -17.66 0.37 -3.90
C LEU A 168 -16.59 -0.72 -4.07
N GLY A 169 -15.51 -0.67 -3.30
CA GLY A 169 -14.49 -1.72 -3.26
C GLY A 169 -13.21 -1.45 -4.05
N PHE A 170 -12.96 -0.22 -4.51
CA PHE A 170 -11.79 0.06 -5.36
C PHE A 170 -10.46 -0.18 -4.63
N SER A 171 -10.25 0.37 -3.43
CA SER A 171 -9.07 0.04 -2.61
C SER A 171 -9.12 -1.40 -2.11
N THR A 172 -10.31 -1.87 -1.76
CA THR A 172 -10.57 -3.20 -1.21
C THR A 172 -10.03 -4.33 -2.11
N ILE A 173 -10.27 -4.27 -3.43
CA ILE A 173 -9.78 -5.32 -4.34
C ILE A 173 -8.25 -5.39 -4.40
N PHE A 174 -7.54 -4.26 -4.26
CA PHE A 174 -6.07 -4.23 -4.24
C PHE A 174 -5.56 -4.82 -2.93
N LEU A 175 -6.13 -4.44 -1.78
CA LEU A 175 -5.78 -5.02 -0.48
C LEU A 175 -6.08 -6.52 -0.43
N ALA A 176 -7.23 -6.94 -0.96
CA ALA A 176 -7.66 -8.34 -1.00
C ALA A 176 -6.71 -9.18 -1.86
N HIS A 177 -6.30 -8.65 -3.02
CA HIS A 177 -5.35 -9.35 -3.88
C HIS A 177 -3.96 -9.50 -3.24
N ALA A 178 -3.49 -8.47 -2.53
CA ALA A 178 -2.26 -8.57 -1.76
C ALA A 178 -2.37 -9.63 -0.65
N CYS A 179 -3.50 -9.70 0.05
CA CYS A 179 -3.75 -10.72 1.06
C CYS A 179 -3.78 -12.13 0.47
N ALA A 180 -4.43 -12.32 -0.68
CA ALA A 180 -4.52 -13.60 -1.37
C ALA A 180 -3.14 -14.17 -1.73
N GLU A 181 -2.24 -13.32 -2.26
CA GLU A 181 -0.88 -13.72 -2.61
C GLU A 181 -0.03 -14.12 -1.40
N CYS A 182 -0.30 -13.51 -0.25
CA CYS A 182 0.49 -13.69 0.97
C CYS A 182 -0.14 -14.67 1.97
N GLY A 183 -1.31 -15.23 1.68
CA GLY A 183 -2.06 -16.06 2.63
C GLY A 183 -2.56 -15.30 3.86
N ALA A 184 -2.71 -13.97 3.77
CA ALA A 184 -3.29 -13.13 4.82
C ALA A 184 -4.81 -12.96 4.64
N GLN A 185 -5.46 -12.28 5.58
CA GLN A 185 -6.90 -12.00 5.54
C GLN A 185 -7.16 -10.49 5.50
N LEU A 186 -8.19 -10.08 4.76
CA LEU A 186 -8.72 -8.72 4.75
C LEU A 186 -10.11 -8.67 5.39
N ILE A 187 -10.30 -7.75 6.32
CA ILE A 187 -11.63 -7.36 6.82
C ILE A 187 -11.86 -5.91 6.40
N SER A 188 -12.80 -5.68 5.49
CA SER A 188 -13.19 -4.33 5.08
C SER A 188 -14.51 -3.94 5.74
N ILE A 189 -14.56 -2.79 6.40
CA ILE A 189 -15.72 -2.31 7.15
C ILE A 189 -16.37 -1.16 6.38
N GLU A 190 -17.64 -1.31 6.05
CA GLU A 190 -18.42 -0.30 5.34
C GLU A 190 -19.78 -0.06 6.02
N ALA A 191 -20.10 1.21 6.28
CA ALA A 191 -21.31 1.57 7.01
C ALA A 191 -22.56 1.47 6.14
N SER A 192 -22.44 1.74 4.84
CA SER A 192 -23.56 1.61 3.90
C SER A 192 -23.71 0.17 3.44
N ARG A 193 -24.86 -0.45 3.76
CA ARG A 193 -25.19 -1.81 3.32
C ARG A 193 -25.14 -1.96 1.79
N GLU A 194 -25.61 -0.97 1.05
CA GLU A 194 -25.60 -0.97 -0.41
C GLU A 194 -24.17 -0.97 -0.97
N ARG A 195 -23.31 -0.08 -0.42
CA ARG A 195 -21.91 0.00 -0.84
C ARG A 195 -21.13 -1.25 -0.45
N ALA A 196 -21.40 -1.80 0.74
CA ALA A 196 -20.80 -3.05 1.19
C ALA A 196 -21.15 -4.23 0.28
N ALA A 197 -22.40 -4.31 -0.20
CA ALA A 197 -22.82 -5.31 -1.18
C ALA A 197 -22.04 -5.18 -2.49
N ARG A 198 -21.91 -3.95 -3.02
CA ARG A 198 -21.13 -3.68 -4.25
C ARG A 198 -19.64 -3.99 -4.08
N ALA A 199 -19.04 -3.67 -2.94
CA ALA A 199 -17.66 -4.02 -2.63
C ALA A 199 -17.48 -5.54 -2.51
N SER A 200 -18.45 -6.25 -1.91
CA SER A 200 -18.45 -7.73 -1.84
C SER A 200 -18.52 -8.34 -3.24
N GLU A 201 -19.41 -7.85 -4.10
CA GLU A 201 -19.49 -8.28 -5.51
C GLU A 201 -18.18 -8.04 -6.27
N ALA A 202 -17.48 -6.92 -6.00
CA ALA A 202 -16.17 -6.66 -6.59
C ALA A 202 -15.14 -7.72 -6.20
N ILE A 203 -15.06 -8.09 -4.92
CA ILE A 203 -14.17 -9.14 -4.41
C ILE A 203 -14.54 -10.52 -5.01
N GLU A 204 -15.82 -10.89 -4.98
CA GLU A 204 -16.31 -12.17 -5.51
C GLU A 204 -16.05 -12.32 -7.01
N SER A 205 -16.26 -11.23 -7.77
CA SER A 205 -16.00 -11.22 -9.22
C SER A 205 -14.54 -11.48 -9.59
N LEU A 206 -13.62 -11.40 -8.63
CA LEU A 206 -12.19 -11.68 -8.77
C LEU A 206 -11.77 -13.01 -8.10
N GLY A 207 -12.70 -13.73 -7.46
CA GLY A 207 -12.40 -14.96 -6.73
C GLY A 207 -11.65 -14.73 -5.41
N LEU A 208 -11.74 -13.52 -4.84
CA LEU A 208 -10.99 -13.11 -3.65
C LEU A 208 -11.76 -13.35 -2.34
N GLY A 209 -13.00 -13.85 -2.39
CA GLY A 209 -13.88 -14.01 -1.22
C GLY A 209 -13.38 -14.99 -0.16
N ARG A 210 -12.39 -15.85 -0.49
CA ARG A 210 -11.76 -16.76 0.48
C ARG A 210 -10.79 -16.07 1.44
N CYS A 211 -10.26 -14.90 1.09
CA CYS A 211 -9.28 -14.19 1.90
C CYS A 211 -9.72 -12.78 2.26
N ALA A 212 -10.89 -12.34 1.80
CA ALA A 212 -11.39 -11.00 2.05
C ALA A 212 -12.90 -11.02 2.30
N GLU A 213 -13.32 -10.34 3.35
CA GLU A 213 -14.73 -10.13 3.68
C GLU A 213 -15.05 -8.64 3.81
N VAL A 214 -16.25 -8.23 3.37
CA VAL A 214 -16.79 -6.89 3.63
C VAL A 214 -17.89 -7.00 4.68
N VAL A 215 -17.68 -6.34 5.81
CA VAL A 215 -18.59 -6.33 6.95
C VAL A 215 -19.37 -5.02 6.96
N VAL A 216 -20.70 -5.12 7.01
CA VAL A 216 -21.56 -3.95 7.21
C VAL A 216 -21.42 -3.49 8.66
N GLY A 217 -20.86 -2.30 8.89
CA GLY A 217 -20.61 -1.81 10.24
C GLY A 217 -19.93 -0.45 10.32
N ASP A 218 -19.76 0.05 11.55
CA ASP A 218 -19.05 1.29 11.83
C ASP A 218 -17.67 0.99 12.43
N GLY A 219 -16.61 1.56 11.85
CA GLY A 219 -15.23 1.42 12.33
C GLY A 219 -15.03 1.85 13.79
N LYS A 220 -15.89 2.73 14.33
CA LYS A 220 -15.85 3.18 15.74
C LYS A 220 -16.19 2.05 16.72
N SER A 221 -16.88 1.01 16.27
CA SER A 221 -17.34 -0.11 17.09
C SER A 221 -16.99 -1.47 16.50
N ALA A 222 -16.06 -1.51 15.54
CA ALA A 222 -15.60 -2.76 14.93
C ALA A 222 -14.98 -3.67 16.01
N ASP A 223 -15.43 -4.92 16.05
CA ASP A 223 -14.89 -5.95 16.93
C ASP A 223 -13.98 -6.88 16.12
N LEU A 224 -12.71 -6.90 16.48
CA LEU A 224 -11.67 -7.67 15.80
C LEU A 224 -10.98 -8.62 16.80
N ARG A 225 -11.68 -9.06 17.85
CA ARG A 225 -11.17 -10.05 18.81
C ARG A 225 -10.66 -11.30 18.10
N GLY A 226 -9.52 -11.80 18.57
CA GLY A 226 -8.84 -12.96 17.98
C GLY A 226 -8.10 -12.67 16.67
N ARG A 227 -8.16 -11.43 16.14
CA ARG A 227 -7.39 -11.04 14.95
C ARG A 227 -6.10 -10.35 15.37
N GLN A 228 -4.99 -10.74 14.75
CA GLN A 228 -3.72 -10.01 14.82
C GLN A 228 -3.70 -8.98 13.71
N VAL A 229 -4.05 -7.72 14.01
CA VAL A 229 -4.15 -6.67 12.99
C VAL A 229 -2.76 -6.12 12.70
N THR A 230 -2.25 -6.41 11.51
CA THR A 230 -0.89 -6.04 11.08
C THR A 230 -0.87 -4.73 10.28
N MET A 231 -1.99 -4.39 9.65
CA MET A 231 -2.18 -3.14 8.93
C MET A 231 -3.63 -2.68 9.01
N VAL A 232 -3.83 -1.37 9.15
CA VAL A 232 -5.12 -0.69 9.01
C VAL A 232 -5.02 0.33 7.89
N PHE A 233 -6.02 0.39 7.02
CA PHE A 233 -6.24 1.47 6.07
C PHE A 233 -7.54 2.21 6.40
N VAL A 234 -7.48 3.54 6.50
CA VAL A 234 -8.62 4.39 6.85
C VAL A 234 -8.93 5.35 5.71
N ASP A 235 -10.11 5.18 5.12
CA ASP A 235 -10.70 6.07 4.11
C ASP A 235 -12.21 6.30 4.30
N GLY A 236 -12.64 6.39 5.56
CA GLY A 236 -14.04 6.62 5.93
C GLY A 236 -14.42 8.10 6.05
N ARG A 237 -15.30 8.41 7.03
CA ARG A 237 -15.68 9.79 7.36
C ARG A 237 -14.53 10.51 8.07
N LYS A 238 -14.03 11.60 7.47
CA LYS A 238 -12.77 12.25 7.89
C LYS A 238 -12.74 12.68 9.36
N ARG A 239 -13.84 13.26 9.85
CA ARG A 239 -13.97 13.71 11.25
C ARG A 239 -13.97 12.56 12.27
N GLU A 240 -14.23 11.33 11.83
CA GLU A 240 -14.31 10.14 12.68
C GLU A 240 -12.98 9.36 12.71
N TYR A 241 -11.95 9.75 11.94
CA TYR A 241 -10.68 9.02 11.87
C TYR A 241 -10.03 8.81 13.25
N ALA A 242 -10.10 9.82 14.13
CA ALA A 242 -9.57 9.71 15.47
C ALA A 242 -10.33 8.66 16.31
N ASP A 243 -11.64 8.55 16.08
CA ASP A 243 -12.50 7.62 16.80
C ASP A 243 -12.33 6.19 16.26
N TYR A 244 -12.20 6.03 14.94
CA TYR A 244 -11.80 4.76 14.32
C TYR A 244 -10.47 4.27 14.88
N LEU A 245 -9.44 5.12 14.91
CA LEU A 245 -8.12 4.74 15.43
C LEU A 245 -8.17 4.36 16.91
N ARG A 246 -8.91 5.11 17.75
CA ARG A 246 -9.04 4.77 19.18
C ARG A 246 -9.73 3.41 19.41
N ASN A 247 -10.67 3.04 18.55
CA ASN A 247 -11.25 1.71 18.62
C ASN A 247 -10.22 0.66 18.17
N LEU A 248 -9.67 0.82 16.97
CA LEU A 248 -8.81 -0.18 16.32
C LEU A 248 -7.45 -0.38 17.01
N SER A 249 -6.93 0.64 17.71
CA SER A 249 -5.60 0.61 18.35
C SER A 249 -5.41 -0.55 19.33
N ARG A 250 -6.51 -1.04 19.93
CA ARG A 250 -6.52 -2.18 20.87
C ARG A 250 -6.27 -3.54 20.19
N PHE A 251 -6.48 -3.63 18.87
CA PHE A 251 -6.30 -4.85 18.08
C PHE A 251 -5.00 -4.83 17.26
N LEU A 252 -4.33 -3.67 17.19
CA LEU A 252 -3.08 -3.51 16.46
C LEU A 252 -1.97 -4.33 17.12
N ALA A 253 -1.36 -5.21 16.32
CA ALA A 253 -0.13 -5.90 16.67
C ALA A 253 1.01 -4.89 16.90
N PRO A 254 2.07 -5.27 17.65
CA PRO A 254 3.28 -4.47 17.72
C PRO A 254 3.82 -4.13 16.32
N ARG A 255 4.26 -2.88 16.12
CA ARG A 255 4.75 -2.38 14.82
C ARG A 255 3.73 -2.42 13.69
N ALA A 256 2.43 -2.54 13.96
CA ALA A 256 1.40 -2.50 12.94
C ALA A 256 1.40 -1.16 12.19
N LEU A 257 1.05 -1.21 10.90
CA LEU A 257 0.88 0.00 10.09
C LEU A 257 -0.53 0.56 10.22
N VAL A 258 -0.62 1.89 10.32
CA VAL A 258 -1.87 2.63 10.20
C VAL A 258 -1.72 3.63 9.08
N LEU A 259 -2.45 3.40 8.00
CA LEU A 259 -2.48 4.23 6.81
C LEU A 259 -3.79 5.00 6.77
N ALA A 260 -3.73 6.30 6.50
CA ALA A 260 -4.92 7.14 6.38
C ALA A 260 -4.83 8.04 5.15
N HIS A 261 -5.87 7.99 4.31
CA HIS A 261 -5.96 8.78 3.09
C HIS A 261 -6.64 10.14 3.32
N ASN A 262 -6.46 11.08 2.40
CA ASN A 262 -6.96 12.46 2.44
C ASN A 262 -6.36 13.33 3.55
N THR A 263 -5.17 13.00 4.05
CA THR A 263 -4.59 13.71 5.19
C THR A 263 -3.94 15.05 4.83
N LEU A 264 -3.66 15.28 3.54
CA LEU A 264 -3.30 16.61 3.03
C LEU A 264 -4.54 17.41 2.66
N SER A 265 -5.42 16.87 1.81
CA SER A 265 -6.60 17.59 1.29
C SER A 265 -7.66 17.91 2.35
N HIS A 266 -7.76 17.11 3.41
CA HIS A 266 -8.73 17.27 4.50
C HIS A 266 -8.04 17.40 5.87
N SER A 267 -6.82 17.94 5.89
CA SER A 267 -5.97 18.06 7.09
C SER A 267 -6.70 18.68 8.30
N HIS A 268 -7.58 19.65 8.07
CA HIS A 268 -8.41 20.24 9.12
C HIS A 268 -9.39 19.24 9.75
N ASP A 269 -10.16 18.50 8.93
CA ASP A 269 -11.13 17.52 9.41
C ASP A 269 -10.47 16.34 10.12
N VAL A 270 -9.27 15.93 9.66
CA VAL A 270 -8.50 14.83 10.28
C VAL A 270 -7.52 15.30 11.36
N SER A 271 -7.54 16.58 11.76
CA SER A 271 -6.55 17.16 12.69
C SER A 271 -6.46 16.44 14.05
N ARG A 272 -7.58 15.89 14.54
CA ARG A 272 -7.60 15.06 15.77
C ARG A 272 -6.86 13.74 15.57
N TYR A 273 -6.98 13.12 14.40
CA TYR A 273 -6.25 11.90 14.04
C TYR A 273 -4.77 12.19 13.87
N LEU A 274 -4.41 13.24 13.13
CA LEU A 274 -3.01 13.63 12.90
C LEU A 274 -2.27 13.88 14.21
N ARG A 275 -2.89 14.57 15.18
CA ARG A 275 -2.31 14.77 16.52
C ARG A 275 -2.00 13.46 17.24
N ILE A 276 -2.83 12.43 17.07
CA ILE A 276 -2.60 11.12 17.70
C ILE A 276 -1.42 10.41 17.03
N VAL A 277 -1.41 10.31 15.70
CA VAL A 277 -0.39 9.52 14.99
C VAL A 277 0.97 10.20 14.89
N TYR A 278 1.04 11.53 15.03
CA TYR A 278 2.31 12.26 15.16
C TYR A 278 2.82 12.35 16.60
N SER A 279 2.22 11.60 17.53
CA SER A 279 2.63 11.51 18.92
C SER A 279 2.91 10.05 19.31
N TYR A 280 3.72 9.82 20.35
CA TYR A 280 3.95 8.49 20.91
C TYR A 280 2.59 7.83 21.30
N PRO A 281 2.37 6.52 21.01
CA PRO A 281 3.34 5.51 20.58
C PRO A 281 3.54 5.40 19.07
N TYR A 282 3.02 6.33 18.28
CA TYR A 282 3.14 6.29 16.83
C TYR A 282 4.35 7.08 16.35
N ARG A 283 4.87 6.66 15.20
CA ARG A 283 5.76 7.46 14.38
C ARG A 283 5.19 7.54 12.98
N SER A 284 5.08 8.76 12.44
CA SER A 284 4.34 9.01 11.21
C SER A 284 5.06 9.91 10.21
N THR A 285 4.77 9.68 8.94
CA THR A 285 5.06 10.61 7.84
C THR A 285 3.85 10.73 6.93
N THR A 286 3.75 11.83 6.20
CA THR A 286 2.73 12.01 5.17
C THR A 286 3.41 12.07 3.82
N VAL A 287 2.99 11.19 2.92
CA VAL A 287 3.50 11.09 1.55
C VAL A 287 2.44 11.60 0.58
N ALA A 288 2.86 12.37 -0.41
CA ALA A 288 1.98 12.89 -1.45
C ALA A 288 1.94 11.92 -2.65
N LEU A 289 1.27 10.78 -2.47
CA LEU A 289 0.96 9.85 -3.57
C LEU A 289 0.03 10.48 -4.61
N ASP A 290 -0.83 11.36 -4.15
CA ASP A 290 -1.73 12.17 -4.96
C ASP A 290 -2.03 13.47 -4.18
N PRO A 291 -2.81 14.41 -4.74
CA PRO A 291 -3.14 15.65 -4.04
C PRO A 291 -3.90 15.44 -2.72
N ALA A 292 -4.48 14.26 -2.48
CA ALA A 292 -5.18 13.96 -1.23
C ALA A 292 -4.22 13.59 -0.09
N GLY A 293 -3.12 12.92 -0.42
CA GLY A 293 -2.06 12.54 0.52
C GLY A 293 -2.40 11.33 1.39
N LEU A 294 -1.36 10.58 1.77
CA LEU A 294 -1.44 9.41 2.60
C LEU A 294 -0.52 9.57 3.82
N THR A 295 -1.08 9.56 5.03
CA THR A 295 -0.28 9.45 6.25
C THR A 295 0.00 7.99 6.54
N VAL A 296 1.28 7.65 6.64
CA VAL A 296 1.81 6.34 7.00
C VAL A 296 2.31 6.42 8.44
N SER A 297 1.76 5.57 9.30
CA SER A 297 2.07 5.55 10.74
C SER A 297 2.47 4.15 11.18
N VAL A 298 3.49 4.05 12.03
CA VAL A 298 3.96 2.82 12.66
C VAL A 298 3.67 2.87 14.15
N LYS A 299 3.00 1.87 14.70
CA LYS A 299 2.79 1.72 16.15
C LYS A 299 4.04 1.13 16.81
N MET A 300 4.80 1.90 17.58
CA MET A 300 6.10 1.46 18.12
C MET A 300 5.99 0.46 19.28
N VAL A 301 4.91 0.51 20.07
CA VAL A 301 4.62 -0.39 21.19
C VAL A 301 3.17 -0.86 21.14
#